data_AF-A0A2M7XF21-F1
#
_entry.id   AF-A0A2M7XF21-F1
#
_cell.length_a   1.000
_cell.length_b   1.000
_cell.length_c   1.000
_cell.angle_alpha   90.00
_cell.angle_beta   90.00
_cell.angle_gamma   90.00
#
_symmetry.space_group_name_H-M   'P 1'
#
loop_
_entity.id
_entity.type
_entity.pdbx_description
1 polymer ?
#
loop_
_entity_poly.entity_id
_entity_poly.type
_entity_poly.pdbx_seq_one_letter_code
_entity_poly.pdbx_strand_id
1 'polypeptide(L)'
;MREKMGYNPEGQRAQLEMSLDEKKVYEQMQSEVSALRVDLLVNLPRKKRLHIERRLRLLESKLKMLEDGDFGRTIPEVILKDVIERDTGRNFGRPSHSCERPGPPHHIRFFETFTGNQTRENPHTVDNLEAPCKECHELAHNLSIPSGVSIETLFKSFNDSKWQTIEELWHNKNTFQLKKIGQSYSL
;
A
#
# COMPACT_ATOMS: atom_id res chain seq x y z
N MET A 1 -1.60 15.50 36.57
CA MET A 1 -1.11 14.14 36.27
C MET A 1 -1.86 13.65 35.05
N ARG A 2 -1.17 13.41 33.92
CA ARG A 2 -1.79 12.89 32.69
C ARG A 2 -1.86 11.37 32.79
N GLU A 3 -3.07 10.83 32.83
CA GLU A 3 -3.31 9.40 32.71
C GLU A 3 -2.83 8.92 31.34
N LYS A 4 -1.92 7.96 31.34
CA LYS A 4 -1.51 7.24 30.14
C LYS A 4 -2.66 6.31 29.77
N MET A 5 -3.43 6.67 28.74
CA MET A 5 -4.30 5.70 28.06
C MET A 5 -3.41 4.60 27.51
N GLY A 6 -3.49 3.42 28.13
CA GLY A 6 -2.80 2.22 27.70
C GLY A 6 -3.31 1.84 26.31
N TYR A 7 -2.42 1.93 25.33
CA TYR A 7 -2.60 1.29 24.03
C TYR A 7 -2.64 -0.22 24.29
N ASN A 8 -3.82 -0.84 24.12
CA ASN A 8 -4.01 -2.28 24.20
C ASN A 8 -3.73 -2.90 22.82
N PRO A 9 -2.58 -3.53 22.58
CA PRO A 9 -2.22 -4.05 21.25
C PRO A 9 -2.94 -5.37 20.92
N GLU A 10 -3.66 -5.97 21.87
CA GLU A 10 -4.19 -7.33 21.74
C GLU A 10 -5.70 -7.37 21.44
N GLY A 11 -6.39 -6.22 21.47
CA GLY A 11 -7.84 -6.10 21.29
C GLY A 11 -8.32 -5.68 19.89
N GLN A 12 -7.40 -5.33 18.99
CA GLN A 12 -7.68 -4.99 17.59
C GLN A 12 -6.79 -5.82 16.66
N ARG A 13 -6.76 -7.14 16.86
CA ARG A 13 -6.68 -8.05 15.73
C ARG A 13 -7.90 -7.76 14.87
N ALA A 14 -7.80 -6.74 14.03
CA ALA A 14 -8.62 -6.67 12.84
C ALA A 14 -8.34 -7.99 12.13
N GLN A 15 -9.21 -8.97 12.33
CA GLN A 15 -9.53 -9.90 11.27
C GLN A 15 -10.00 -8.99 10.14
N LEU A 16 -9.04 -8.47 9.37
CA LEU A 16 -9.29 -8.02 8.03
C LEU A 16 -10.00 -9.21 7.40
N GLU A 17 -11.29 -9.05 7.10
CA GLU A 17 -12.07 -10.09 6.48
C GLU A 17 -11.41 -10.39 5.14
N MET A 18 -10.49 -11.35 5.16
CA MET A 18 -9.82 -11.80 3.94
C MET A 18 -10.90 -12.19 2.95
N SER A 19 -10.76 -11.74 1.71
CA SER A 19 -11.64 -12.14 0.63
C SER A 19 -11.66 -13.67 0.52
N LEU A 20 -12.69 -14.24 -0.10
CA LEU A 20 -12.77 -15.69 -0.29
C LEU A 20 -11.54 -16.24 -1.03
N ASP A 21 -10.97 -15.47 -1.94
CA ASP A 21 -9.79 -15.90 -2.69
C ASP A 21 -8.49 -15.72 -1.87
N GLU A 22 -8.41 -14.68 -1.05
CA GLU A 22 -7.32 -14.51 -0.09
C GLU A 22 -7.30 -15.64 0.95
N LYS A 23 -8.48 -16.05 1.46
CA LYS A 23 -8.63 -17.20 2.37
C LYS A 23 -8.16 -18.49 1.71
N LYS A 24 -8.55 -18.75 0.46
CA LYS A 24 -8.06 -19.93 -0.29
C LYS A 24 -6.54 -19.91 -0.42
N VAL A 25 -5.95 -18.77 -0.75
CA VAL A 25 -4.49 -18.63 -0.89
C VAL A 25 -3.80 -18.88 0.47
N TYR A 26 -4.35 -18.34 1.56
CA TYR A 26 -3.86 -18.57 2.92
C TYR A 26 -3.94 -20.05 3.31
N GLU A 27 -5.07 -20.70 3.08
CA GLU A 27 -5.28 -22.14 3.32
C GLU A 27 -4.32 -23.01 2.48
N GLN A 28 -4.12 -22.65 1.20
CA GLN A 28 -3.14 -23.33 0.34
C GLN A 28 -1.72 -23.20 0.90
N MET A 29 -1.32 -22.01 1.36
CA MET A 29 -0.01 -21.81 1.97
C MET A 29 0.13 -22.58 3.29
N GLN A 30 -0.91 -22.61 4.14
CA GLN A 30 -0.92 -23.42 5.36
C GLN A 30 -0.81 -24.93 5.07
N SER A 31 -1.51 -25.40 4.04
CA SER A 31 -1.43 -26.79 3.58
C SER A 31 -0.03 -27.12 3.05
N GLU A 32 0.59 -26.22 2.28
CA GLU A 32 1.96 -26.39 1.78
C GLU A 32 2.96 -26.44 2.94
N VAL A 33 2.84 -25.55 3.93
CA VAL A 33 3.68 -25.57 5.15
C VAL A 33 3.54 -26.90 5.88
N SER A 34 2.31 -27.39 6.04
CA SER A 34 2.04 -28.68 6.72
C SER A 34 2.69 -29.85 5.98
N ALA A 35 2.58 -29.89 4.64
CA ALA A 35 3.22 -30.92 3.82
C ALA A 35 4.76 -30.87 3.92
N LEU A 36 5.35 -29.68 3.80
CA LEU A 36 6.81 -29.50 3.90
C LEU A 36 7.35 -29.88 5.30
N ARG A 37 6.58 -29.64 6.37
CA ARG A 37 6.93 -30.10 7.73
C ARG A 37 6.98 -31.62 7.81
N VAL A 38 6.03 -32.31 7.18
CA VAL A 38 6.02 -33.78 7.11
C VAL A 38 7.22 -34.29 6.31
N ASP A 39 7.53 -33.69 5.16
CA ASP A 39 8.68 -34.08 4.33
C ASP A 39 10.02 -33.98 5.10
N LEU A 40 10.15 -33.00 6.00
CA LEU A 40 11.35 -32.83 6.85
C LEU A 40 11.52 -33.93 7.90
N LEU A 41 10.46 -34.65 8.26
CA LEU A 41 10.53 -35.81 9.17
C LEU A 41 11.12 -37.05 8.49
N VAL A 42 11.16 -37.06 7.15
CA VAL A 42 11.73 -38.16 6.35
C VAL A 42 13.24 -37.96 6.19
N ASN A 43 13.98 -39.06 6.06
CA ASN A 43 15.42 -39.01 5.86
C ASN A 43 15.78 -38.56 4.43
N LEU A 44 15.80 -37.25 4.21
CA LEU A 44 16.09 -36.63 2.92
C LEU A 44 17.59 -36.33 2.70
N PRO A 45 18.08 -36.36 1.45
CA PRO A 45 19.40 -35.84 1.10
C PRO A 45 19.56 -34.36 1.51
N ARG A 46 20.73 -33.99 2.03
CA ARG A 46 21.04 -32.65 2.57
C ARG A 46 20.59 -31.49 1.67
N LYS A 47 20.83 -31.59 0.35
CA LYS A 47 20.44 -30.55 -0.61
C LYS A 47 18.93 -30.33 -0.70
N LYS A 48 18.14 -31.42 -0.66
CA LYS A 48 16.67 -31.37 -0.66
C LYS A 48 16.15 -30.81 0.66
N ARG A 49 16.70 -31.27 1.79
CA ARG A 49 16.37 -30.75 3.13
C ARG A 49 16.57 -29.22 3.21
N LEU A 50 17.73 -28.72 2.79
CA LEU A 50 18.03 -27.28 2.77
C LEU A 50 17.14 -26.47 1.82
N HIS A 51 16.61 -27.07 0.76
CA HIS A 51 15.66 -26.42 -0.14
C HIS A 51 14.29 -26.29 0.54
N ILE A 52 13.81 -27.38 1.14
CA ILE A 52 12.54 -27.41 1.89
C ILE A 52 12.58 -26.43 3.07
N GLU A 53 13.65 -26.44 3.87
CA GLU A 53 13.81 -25.51 5.01
C GLU A 53 13.82 -24.03 4.58
N ARG A 54 14.34 -23.71 3.38
CA ARG A 54 14.28 -22.35 2.84
C ARG A 54 12.87 -21.97 2.41
N ARG A 55 12.18 -22.87 1.70
CA ARG A 55 10.79 -22.65 1.28
C ARG A 55 9.86 -22.50 2.49
N LEU A 56 10.03 -23.34 3.50
CA LEU A 56 9.26 -23.32 4.74
C LEU A 56 9.42 -21.98 5.49
N ARG A 57 10.67 -21.50 5.66
CA ARG A 57 10.91 -20.17 6.25
C ARG A 57 10.24 -19.03 5.49
N LEU A 58 10.24 -19.08 4.15
CA LEU A 58 9.59 -18.06 3.31
C LEU A 58 8.06 -18.09 3.48
N LEU A 59 7.45 -19.28 3.47
CA LEU A 59 6.01 -19.43 3.65
C LEU A 59 5.55 -19.04 5.05
N GLU A 60 6.26 -19.46 6.09
CA GLU A 60 5.97 -19.09 7.47
C GLU A 60 6.09 -17.58 7.69
N SER A 61 7.13 -16.95 7.12
CA SER A 61 7.26 -15.49 7.13
C SER A 61 6.07 -14.81 6.43
N LYS A 62 5.63 -15.32 5.29
CA LYS A 62 4.52 -14.74 4.52
C LYS A 62 3.17 -14.93 5.22
N LEU A 63 2.92 -16.10 5.81
CA LEU A 63 1.71 -16.35 6.62
C LEU A 63 1.65 -15.41 7.81
N LYS A 64 2.78 -15.22 8.51
CA LYS A 64 2.87 -14.29 9.62
C LYS A 64 2.57 -12.84 9.18
N MET A 65 3.11 -12.41 8.04
CA MET A 65 2.78 -11.09 7.48
C MET A 65 1.27 -10.93 7.26
N LEU A 66 0.62 -11.92 6.64
CA LEU A 66 -0.83 -11.88 6.43
C LEU A 66 -1.62 -11.86 7.74
N GLU A 67 -1.19 -12.61 8.75
CA GLU A 67 -1.77 -12.59 10.11
C GLU A 67 -1.60 -11.23 10.80
N ASP A 68 -0.48 -10.54 10.53
CA ASP A 68 -0.18 -9.20 11.01
C ASP A 68 -0.88 -8.10 10.18
N GLY A 69 -1.65 -8.46 9.14
CA GLY A 69 -2.32 -7.52 8.23
C GLY A 69 -1.39 -6.86 7.20
N ASP A 70 -0.19 -7.40 7.04
CA ASP A 70 0.82 -7.02 6.06
C ASP A 70 0.69 -7.89 4.80
N PHE A 71 0.26 -7.26 3.70
CA PHE A 71 0.10 -7.91 2.40
C PHE A 71 1.24 -7.55 1.43
N GLY A 72 2.33 -6.96 1.93
CA GLY A 72 3.41 -6.42 1.12
C GLY A 72 2.88 -5.42 0.10
N ARG A 73 3.28 -5.52 -1.17
CA ARG A 73 2.84 -4.59 -2.23
C ARG A 73 1.37 -4.75 -2.65
N THR A 74 0.72 -5.85 -2.27
CA THR A 74 -0.64 -6.15 -2.71
C THR A 74 -1.63 -5.52 -1.75
N ILE A 75 -2.56 -4.74 -2.26
CA ILE A 75 -3.65 -4.18 -1.46
C ILE A 75 -4.80 -5.19 -1.46
N PRO A 76 -5.31 -5.61 -0.29
CA PRO A 76 -6.43 -6.54 -0.20
C PRO A 76 -7.65 -6.04 -0.96
N GLU A 77 -8.40 -6.95 -1.58
CA GLU A 77 -9.55 -6.58 -2.42
C GLU A 77 -10.64 -5.85 -1.64
N VAL A 78 -10.88 -6.25 -0.39
CA VAL A 78 -11.86 -5.61 0.49
C VAL A 78 -11.46 -4.17 0.77
N ILE A 79 -10.19 -3.94 1.13
CA ILE A 79 -9.66 -2.60 1.39
C ILE A 79 -9.68 -1.76 0.11
N LEU A 80 -9.28 -2.34 -1.03
CA LEU A 80 -9.31 -1.67 -2.32
C LEU A 80 -10.73 -1.19 -2.66
N LYS A 81 -11.72 -2.07 -2.48
CA LYS A 81 -13.13 -1.74 -2.73
C LYS A 81 -13.61 -0.61 -1.82
N ASP A 82 -13.31 -0.69 -0.52
CA ASP A 82 -13.74 0.31 0.45
C ASP A 82 -13.10 1.69 0.17
N VAL A 83 -11.82 1.72 -0.23
CA VAL A 83 -11.12 2.95 -0.62
C VAL A 83 -11.73 3.56 -1.89
N ILE A 84 -11.98 2.73 -2.91
CA ILE A 84 -12.64 3.15 -4.17
C ILE A 84 -14.02 3.72 -3.87
N GLU A 85 -14.84 3.02 -3.08
CA GLU A 85 -16.19 3.46 -2.74
C GLU A 85 -16.16 4.80 -1.99
N ARG A 86 -15.26 4.94 -0.99
CA ARG A 86 -15.07 6.18 -0.24
C ARG A 86 -14.65 7.35 -1.13
N ASP A 87 -13.77 7.12 -2.10
CA ASP A 87 -13.17 8.18 -2.91
C ASP A 87 -13.91 8.45 -4.23
N THR A 88 -14.98 7.70 -4.50
CA THR A 88 -15.83 7.94 -5.68
C THR A 88 -16.49 9.32 -5.60
N GLY A 89 -16.24 10.17 -6.60
CA GLY A 89 -16.74 11.55 -6.62
C GLY A 89 -16.03 12.51 -5.67
N ARG A 90 -14.96 12.07 -4.99
CA ARG A 90 -14.15 12.91 -4.10
C ARG A 90 -13.38 13.96 -4.92
N ASN A 91 -13.40 15.20 -4.44
CA ASN A 91 -12.59 16.27 -5.04
C ASN A 91 -11.17 16.27 -4.43
N PHE A 92 -10.20 15.79 -5.21
CA PHE A 92 -8.79 15.78 -4.83
C PHE A 92 -8.10 17.14 -4.97
N GLY A 93 -8.80 18.22 -5.36
CA GLY A 93 -8.26 19.58 -5.37
C GLY A 93 -7.65 20.04 -6.69
N ARG A 94 -7.74 19.24 -7.77
CA ARG A 94 -7.38 19.65 -9.13
C ARG A 94 -8.51 20.50 -9.75
N PRO A 95 -8.28 21.77 -10.13
CA PRO A 95 -9.30 22.64 -10.72
C PRO A 95 -9.86 22.09 -12.03
N SER A 96 -11.14 22.35 -12.28
CA SER A 96 -11.85 21.95 -13.51
C SER A 96 -11.81 20.44 -13.82
N HIS A 97 -11.48 19.61 -12.83
CA HIS A 97 -11.40 18.17 -12.95
C HIS A 97 -12.19 17.49 -11.84
N SER A 98 -13.12 16.61 -12.22
CA SER A 98 -13.89 15.78 -11.29
C SER A 98 -13.36 14.34 -11.33
N CYS A 99 -12.98 13.80 -10.17
CA CYS A 99 -12.63 12.38 -10.06
C CYS A 99 -13.91 11.54 -10.00
N GLU A 100 -14.56 11.35 -11.15
CA GLU A 100 -15.80 10.57 -11.24
C GLU A 100 -15.58 9.06 -11.13
N ARG A 101 -14.35 8.61 -11.44
CA ARG A 101 -13.97 7.19 -11.35
C ARG A 101 -12.65 7.06 -10.60
N PRO A 102 -12.64 6.48 -9.39
CA PRO A 102 -11.41 6.20 -8.67
C PRO A 102 -10.53 5.22 -9.47
N GLY A 103 -9.24 5.49 -9.50
CA GLY A 103 -8.20 4.69 -10.14
C GLY A 103 -7.51 3.75 -9.14
N PRO A 104 -6.36 3.16 -9.51
CA PRO A 104 -5.58 2.37 -8.56
C PRO A 104 -5.20 3.23 -7.33
N PRO A 105 -5.26 2.67 -6.13
CA PRO A 105 -5.00 3.41 -4.90
C PRO A 105 -3.52 3.81 -4.75
N HIS A 106 -3.32 4.94 -4.10
CA HIS A 106 -2.06 5.60 -3.76
C HIS A 106 -1.86 5.57 -2.24
N HIS A 107 -0.64 5.27 -1.80
CA HIS A 107 -0.28 5.23 -0.38
C HIS A 107 -0.01 6.61 0.20
N ILE A 108 -0.82 7.02 1.17
CA ILE A 108 -0.68 8.32 1.86
C ILE A 108 0.14 8.25 3.14
N ARG A 109 0.56 7.05 3.58
CA ARG A 109 1.57 6.85 4.64
C ARG A 109 2.76 6.06 4.07
N PHE A 110 3.96 6.27 4.63
CA PHE A 110 5.19 5.61 4.15
C PHE A 110 4.99 4.10 4.00
N PHE A 111 5.36 3.61 2.82
CA PHE A 111 5.43 2.20 2.47
C PHE A 111 6.87 1.95 2.03
N GLU A 112 7.71 1.43 2.93
CA GLU A 112 9.07 1.06 2.57
C GLU A 112 9.11 -0.40 2.14
N THR A 113 9.33 -0.64 0.85
CA THR A 113 9.66 -1.97 0.37
C THR A 113 11.10 -2.29 0.74
N PHE A 114 11.29 -3.11 1.78
CA PHE A 114 12.50 -3.84 2.15
C PHE A 114 13.77 -3.50 1.34
N THR A 115 14.47 -2.45 1.76
CA THR A 115 15.91 -2.33 1.58
C THR A 115 16.57 -2.28 2.95
N GLY A 116 17.00 -3.45 3.43
CA GLY A 116 18.04 -3.63 4.43
C GLY A 116 17.98 -2.75 5.68
N ASN A 117 17.43 -3.33 6.75
CA ASN A 117 17.52 -2.89 8.14
C ASN A 117 16.47 -1.85 8.58
N GLN A 118 15.34 -2.41 9.02
CA GLN A 118 14.24 -1.79 9.76
C GLN A 118 13.38 -0.78 8.99
N THR A 119 12.21 -1.28 8.56
CA THR A 119 11.02 -0.45 8.45
C THR A 119 9.77 -1.29 8.71
N ARG A 120 8.90 -0.80 9.59
CA ARG A 120 7.59 -1.39 9.87
C ARG A 120 6.62 -0.79 8.87
N GLU A 121 6.11 -1.61 7.96
CA GLU A 121 5.01 -1.26 7.07
C GLU A 121 3.75 -1.01 7.92
N ASN A 122 3.09 0.13 7.72
CA ASN A 122 1.73 0.28 8.21
C ASN A 122 0.85 -0.64 7.35
N PRO A 123 -0.09 -1.41 7.94
CA PRO A 123 -1.01 -2.24 7.17
C PRO A 123 -1.74 -1.38 6.12
N HIS A 124 -2.03 -1.98 4.97
CA HIS A 124 -3.00 -1.39 4.05
C HIS A 124 -4.29 -1.23 4.84
N THR A 125 -4.74 0.01 4.97
CA THR A 125 -6.01 0.34 5.60
C THR A 125 -6.69 1.36 4.73
N VAL A 126 -8.01 1.47 4.86
CA VAL A 126 -8.78 2.47 4.14
C VAL A 126 -8.19 3.86 4.38
N ASP A 127 -7.80 4.17 5.62
CA ASP A 127 -7.24 5.47 6.02
C ASP A 127 -5.80 5.75 5.54
N ASN A 128 -5.08 4.71 5.07
CA ASN A 128 -3.70 4.85 4.59
C ASN A 128 -3.60 4.89 3.05
N LEU A 129 -4.74 4.85 2.36
CA LEU A 129 -4.83 4.83 0.90
C LEU A 129 -5.73 5.98 0.41
N GLU A 130 -5.49 6.44 -0.81
CA GLU A 130 -6.34 7.33 -1.59
C GLU A 130 -6.55 6.74 -2.98
N ALA A 131 -7.77 6.71 -3.52
CA ALA A 131 -8.03 6.26 -4.88
C ALA A 131 -8.45 7.44 -5.79
N PRO A 132 -7.52 8.34 -6.16
CA PRO A 132 -7.79 9.38 -7.14
C PRO A 132 -8.08 8.75 -8.51
N CYS A 133 -8.74 9.48 -9.40
CA CYS A 133 -8.92 9.00 -10.76
C CYS A 133 -7.58 8.77 -11.48
N LYS A 134 -7.61 8.05 -12.60
CA LYS A 134 -6.41 7.74 -13.40
C LYS A 134 -5.58 8.98 -13.73
N GLU A 135 -6.19 10.07 -14.15
CA GLU A 135 -5.45 11.29 -14.52
C GLU A 135 -4.79 11.97 -13.32
N CYS A 136 -5.51 12.10 -12.20
CA CYS A 136 -4.97 12.67 -10.98
C CYS A 136 -3.84 11.81 -10.41
N HIS A 137 -3.99 10.48 -10.51
CA HIS A 137 -2.94 9.53 -10.15
C HIS A 137 -1.70 9.69 -11.04
N GLU A 138 -1.86 9.74 -12.36
CA GLU A 138 -0.75 9.95 -13.30
C GLU A 138 -0.05 11.29 -13.08
N LEU A 139 -0.81 12.36 -12.83
CA LEU A 139 -0.25 13.66 -12.51
C LEU A 139 0.55 13.63 -11.20
N ALA A 140 0.04 12.96 -10.16
CA ALA A 140 0.75 12.75 -8.89
C ALA A 140 2.12 12.05 -9.10
N HIS A 141 2.18 11.02 -9.94
CA HIS A 141 3.44 10.36 -10.31
C HIS A 141 4.40 11.32 -11.04
N ASN A 142 3.88 12.17 -11.91
CA ASN A 142 4.69 13.15 -12.65
C ASN A 142 5.18 14.32 -11.79
N LEU A 143 4.45 14.65 -10.73
CA LEU A 143 4.91 15.53 -9.67
C LEU A 143 5.90 14.82 -8.72
N SER A 144 6.05 13.49 -8.81
CA SER A 144 6.87 12.68 -7.91
C SER A 144 6.48 12.87 -6.44
N ILE A 145 5.16 12.87 -6.19
CA ILE A 145 4.63 12.87 -4.82
C ILE A 145 5.08 11.56 -4.15
N PRO A 146 5.89 11.62 -3.07
CA PRO A 146 6.36 10.42 -2.41
C PRO A 146 5.22 9.73 -1.64
N SER A 147 5.37 8.42 -1.41
CA SER A 147 4.53 7.71 -0.44
C SER A 147 4.66 8.39 0.93
N GLY A 148 3.54 8.61 1.61
CA GLY A 148 3.53 9.41 2.85
C GLY A 148 2.93 10.81 2.70
N VAL A 149 2.64 11.25 1.47
CA VAL A 149 1.97 12.51 1.19
C VAL A 149 0.62 12.23 0.52
N SER A 150 -0.44 12.80 1.10
CA SER A 150 -1.78 12.79 0.51
C SER A 150 -1.81 13.63 -0.77
N ILE A 151 -2.33 13.04 -1.85
CA ILE A 151 -2.51 13.72 -3.14
C ILE A 151 -3.47 14.88 -2.96
N GLU A 152 -4.59 14.66 -2.26
CA GLU A 152 -5.55 15.73 -2.00
C GLU A 152 -4.92 16.89 -1.23
N THR A 153 -4.17 16.59 -0.18
CA THR A 153 -3.53 17.62 0.65
C THR A 153 -2.56 18.45 -0.18
N LEU A 154 -1.75 17.80 -1.02
CA LEU A 154 -0.81 18.50 -1.88
C LEU A 154 -1.54 19.32 -2.96
N PHE A 155 -2.50 18.73 -3.66
CA PHE A 155 -3.24 19.39 -4.73
C PHE A 155 -3.99 20.64 -4.22
N LYS A 156 -4.59 20.55 -3.03
CA LYS A 156 -5.25 21.69 -2.38
C LYS A 156 -4.27 22.77 -1.88
N SER A 157 -2.98 22.46 -1.75
CA SER A 157 -1.95 23.43 -1.38
C SER A 157 -1.56 24.38 -2.53
N PHE A 158 -1.86 24.01 -3.76
CA PHE A 158 -1.56 24.83 -4.94
C PHE A 158 -2.62 25.91 -5.13
N ASN A 159 -2.16 27.15 -5.36
CA ASN A 159 -3.03 28.24 -5.80
C ASN A 159 -3.30 28.18 -7.33
N ASP A 160 -4.22 29.03 -7.81
CA ASP A 160 -4.65 29.03 -9.22
C ASP A 160 -3.49 29.23 -10.21
N SER A 161 -2.57 30.14 -9.92
CA SER A 161 -1.40 30.40 -10.77
C SER A 161 -0.47 29.18 -10.85
N LYS A 162 -0.30 28.48 -9.72
CA LYS A 162 0.47 27.24 -9.67
C LYS A 162 -0.22 26.15 -10.49
N TRP A 163 -1.53 26.00 -10.36
CA TRP A 163 -2.31 25.05 -11.14
C TRP A 163 -2.23 25.30 -12.65
N GLN A 164 -2.33 26.56 -13.08
CA GLN A 164 -2.13 26.92 -14.50
C GLN A 164 -0.76 26.44 -15.02
N THR A 165 0.30 26.66 -14.24
CA THR A 165 1.65 26.21 -14.59
C THR A 165 1.72 24.68 -14.66
N ILE A 166 1.12 23.98 -13.69
CA ILE A 166 1.10 22.52 -13.65
C ILE A 166 0.36 21.95 -14.87
N GLU A 167 -0.82 22.46 -15.20
CA GLU A 167 -1.61 22.00 -16.36
C GLU A 167 -0.88 22.25 -17.69
N GLU A 168 -0.24 23.41 -17.85
CA GLU A 168 0.57 23.70 -19.03
C GLU A 168 1.74 22.72 -19.18
N LEU A 169 2.49 22.49 -18.11
CA LEU A 169 3.59 21.53 -18.10
C LEU A 169 3.10 20.10 -18.33
N TRP A 170 1.92 19.75 -17.81
CA TRP A 170 1.29 18.44 -17.99
C TRP A 170 0.89 18.19 -19.44
N HIS A 171 0.18 19.13 -20.06
CA HIS A 171 -0.19 19.06 -21.48
C HIS A 171 1.05 19.01 -22.39
N ASN A 172 2.10 19.75 -22.05
CA ASN A 172 3.37 19.75 -22.78
C ASN A 172 4.28 18.55 -22.47
N LYS A 173 3.84 17.63 -21.60
CA LYS A 173 4.61 16.45 -21.16
C LYS A 173 6.00 16.80 -20.58
N ASN A 174 6.13 17.97 -19.96
CA ASN A 174 7.37 18.45 -19.36
C ASN A 174 7.55 17.89 -17.94
N THR A 175 7.76 16.57 -17.87
CA THR A 175 7.84 15.81 -16.62
C THR A 175 8.96 16.30 -15.69
N PHE A 176 10.09 16.74 -16.23
CA PHE A 176 11.21 17.24 -15.42
C PHE A 176 10.83 18.45 -14.56
N GLN A 177 10.10 19.41 -15.13
CA GLN A 177 9.65 20.59 -14.38
C GLN A 177 8.53 20.26 -13.39
N LEU A 178 7.62 19.34 -13.74
CA LEU A 178 6.60 18.83 -12.83
C LEU A 178 7.21 18.21 -11.57
N LYS A 179 8.23 17.35 -11.73
CA LYS A 179 8.93 16.73 -10.60
C LYS A 179 9.53 17.76 -9.65
N LYS A 180 10.12 18.83 -10.18
CA LYS A 180 10.66 19.93 -9.35
C LYS A 180 9.59 20.62 -8.52
N ILE A 181 8.38 20.74 -9.06
CA ILE A 181 7.25 21.32 -8.33
C ILE A 181 6.83 20.40 -7.17
N GLY A 182 6.62 19.10 -7.39
CA GLY A 182 6.20 18.23 -6.28
C GLY A 182 7.28 18.06 -5.20
N GLN A 183 8.57 18.02 -5.58
CA GLN A 183 9.68 17.94 -4.63
C GLN A 183 9.79 19.15 -3.70
N SER A 184 9.39 20.35 -4.13
CA SER A 184 9.46 21.55 -3.28
C SER A 184 8.38 21.63 -2.21
N TYR A 185 7.37 20.75 -2.26
CA TYR A 185 6.26 20.69 -1.31
C TYR A 185 6.27 19.42 -0.44
N SER A 186 7.25 18.53 -0.62
CA SER A 186 7.35 17.25 0.09
C SER A 186 8.20 17.33 1.38
N LEU A 187 8.11 18.44 2.12
CA LEU A 187 8.86 18.68 3.37
C LEU A 187 8.09 18.24 4.62
#